data_AF-A0A5C7Z312-F1
#
_entry.id   AF-A0A5C7Z312-F1
#
_cell.length_a   1.000
_cell.length_b   1.000
_cell.length_c   1.000
_cell.angle_alpha   90.00
_cell.angle_beta   90.00
_cell.angle_gamma   90.00
#
_symmetry.space_group_name_H-M   'P 1'
#
loop_
_entity.id
_entity.type
_entity.pdbx_description
1 polymer ?
#
loop_
_entity_poly.entity_id
_entity_poly.type
_entity_poly.pdbx_seq_one_letter_code
_entity_poly.pdbx_strand_id
1 'polypeptide(L)'
;VQNGDYYYVNFNVNPNGAVGTTVLSNQAAIAKQGAAVKVAVQRVMEVTGKDKVILVGHSMGGLASREYIQNSYNWQADNQHHVAKLVTLGTPHGGSNASDNFLAFMTGTDVSSEAIRDLKTTYYYSGEPGHFLFGGSEILSSTSMNDNSYSPDFYNSDINCNGIIEANIEGLNQKPIDNLIDFSCVIGRITNAFGSNVTTDGVVAEPSSNMNTYLTGLTYPAKIFYFNSGYDIIENHTELPGYPYQMMQGLDEPNFKELAYGIQTNKNYIGYTTAQNPTGEDNDYFKFTVTDNVNAVVSISSIVTSSMNGTILNSAGTAVGASQNNSGATISFTRTLAPGDYYLKLTSTNPTNTNYTTPYQFNITTTLSTDDTSFESFVFYPNPVEDILYLDNIALSKASIYSTLGQLIDTKSFENATSNTLDLSSLESGIYLIVLENDSQQKTIKVIKE
;
A
#
# COMPACT_ATOMS: atom_id res chain seq x y z
N VAL A 1 2.80 19.68 -19.59
CA VAL A 1 2.84 18.20 -19.54
C VAL A 1 1.58 17.78 -18.83
N GLN A 2 0.70 17.02 -19.48
CA GLN A 2 -0.42 16.40 -18.76
C GLN A 2 0.23 15.45 -17.76
N ASN A 3 0.04 15.65 -16.46
CA ASN A 3 0.66 14.81 -15.42
C ASN A 3 0.21 13.37 -15.67
N GLY A 4 1.05 12.57 -16.32
CA GLY A 4 0.87 11.13 -16.34
C GLY A 4 1.15 10.61 -14.94
N ASP A 5 0.44 9.58 -14.51
CA ASP A 5 0.75 8.86 -13.26
C ASP A 5 1.84 7.79 -13.48
N TYR A 6 2.36 7.70 -14.71
CA TYR A 6 3.41 6.77 -15.12
C TYR A 6 4.61 7.51 -15.70
N TYR A 7 5.79 7.23 -15.15
CA TYR A 7 7.06 7.82 -15.57
C TYR A 7 8.06 6.70 -15.85
N TYR A 8 8.77 6.81 -16.98
CA TYR A 8 9.76 5.83 -17.39
C TYR A 8 11.18 6.33 -17.08
N VAL A 9 11.97 5.48 -16.43
CA VAL A 9 13.41 5.72 -16.20
C VAL A 9 14.17 4.80 -17.14
N ASN A 10 14.92 5.40 -18.08
CA ASN A 10 15.77 4.65 -19.01
C ASN A 10 17.23 4.78 -18.58
N PHE A 11 17.88 3.66 -18.30
CA PHE A 11 19.31 3.63 -18.01
C PHE A 11 20.17 3.60 -19.27
N ASN A 12 19.60 3.50 -20.47
CA ASN A 12 20.32 3.55 -21.75
C ASN A 12 20.28 4.98 -22.33
N VAL A 13 20.99 5.91 -21.69
CA VAL A 13 20.96 7.33 -22.03
C VAL A 13 22.37 7.92 -22.17
N ASN A 14 22.54 8.75 -23.19
CA ASN A 14 23.74 9.55 -23.39
C ASN A 14 23.81 10.70 -22.36
N PRO A 15 24.97 11.37 -22.18
CA PRO A 15 25.11 12.48 -21.21
C PRO A 15 24.15 13.66 -21.41
N ASN A 16 23.61 13.82 -22.62
CA ASN A 16 22.62 14.84 -22.96
C ASN A 16 21.16 14.40 -22.71
N GLY A 17 20.94 13.19 -22.15
CA GLY A 17 19.62 12.62 -21.86
C GLY A 17 18.91 11.96 -23.04
N ALA A 18 19.51 11.99 -24.25
CA ALA A 18 18.97 11.25 -25.38
C ALA A 18 19.20 9.75 -25.22
N VAL A 19 18.24 8.91 -25.64
CA VAL A 19 18.39 7.46 -25.63
C VAL A 19 19.61 7.06 -26.48
N GLY A 20 20.50 6.26 -25.89
CA GLY A 20 21.72 5.79 -26.54
C GLY A 20 22.78 5.30 -25.57
N THR A 21 23.78 4.61 -26.10
CA THR A 21 24.80 3.85 -25.35
C THR A 21 26.18 4.51 -25.35
N THR A 22 26.32 5.81 -25.68
CA THR A 22 27.66 6.40 -25.88
C THR A 22 28.54 6.39 -24.62
N VAL A 23 27.93 6.29 -23.45
CA VAL A 23 28.60 6.16 -22.14
C VAL A 23 28.26 4.87 -21.41
N LEU A 24 27.58 3.93 -22.08
CA LEU A 24 27.23 2.61 -21.54
C LEU A 24 26.57 2.67 -20.16
N SER A 25 25.71 3.67 -19.92
CA SER A 25 25.06 3.88 -18.61
C SER A 25 24.17 2.70 -18.18
N ASN A 26 23.73 1.89 -19.15
CA ASN A 26 23.00 0.64 -18.92
C ASN A 26 23.89 -0.52 -18.43
N GLN A 27 25.20 -0.31 -18.36
CA GLN A 27 26.22 -1.26 -17.88
C GLN A 27 26.94 -0.75 -16.61
N ALA A 28 26.50 0.40 -16.08
CA ALA A 28 27.07 1.02 -14.90
C ALA A 28 26.71 0.22 -13.63
N ALA A 29 27.55 0.34 -12.61
CA ALA A 29 27.32 -0.26 -11.29
C ALA A 29 25.90 -0.01 -10.77
N ILE A 30 25.35 -0.97 -10.03
CA ILE A 30 24.00 -0.85 -9.46
C ILE A 30 23.95 0.30 -8.44
N ALA A 31 25.05 0.54 -7.71
CA ALA A 31 25.23 1.73 -6.86
C ALA A 31 24.95 3.05 -7.60
N LYS A 32 25.49 3.20 -8.81
CA LYS A 32 25.28 4.39 -9.65
C LYS A 32 23.82 4.48 -10.13
N GLN A 33 23.20 3.35 -10.44
CA GLN A 33 21.80 3.31 -10.84
C GLN A 33 20.85 3.67 -9.68
N GLY A 34 21.16 3.26 -8.44
CA GLY A 34 20.45 3.69 -7.24
C GLY A 34 20.49 5.22 -7.04
N ALA A 35 21.65 5.84 -7.28
CA ALA A 35 21.78 7.29 -7.28
C ALA A 35 20.96 7.98 -8.40
N ALA A 36 20.81 7.34 -9.56
CA ALA A 36 19.93 7.82 -10.62
C ALA A 36 18.44 7.67 -10.26
N VAL A 37 18.05 6.58 -9.58
CA VAL A 37 16.68 6.41 -9.04
C VAL A 37 16.34 7.55 -8.07
N LYS A 38 17.27 7.97 -7.20
CA LYS A 38 17.08 9.16 -6.33
C LYS A 38 16.62 10.39 -7.10
N VAL A 39 17.31 10.71 -8.20
CA VAL A 39 17.00 11.89 -9.02
C VAL A 39 15.64 11.72 -9.70
N ALA A 40 15.33 10.52 -10.18
CA ALA A 40 14.03 10.22 -10.79
C ALA A 40 12.88 10.38 -9.78
N VAL A 41 13.00 9.82 -8.57
CA VAL A 41 12.00 9.95 -7.50
C VAL A 41 11.79 11.41 -7.14
N GLN A 42 12.87 12.17 -6.93
CA GLN A 42 12.80 13.60 -6.66
C GLN A 42 12.00 14.32 -7.75
N ARG A 43 12.31 14.05 -9.02
CA ARG A 43 11.67 14.73 -10.14
C ARG A 43 10.19 14.39 -10.24
N VAL A 44 9.80 13.13 -10.02
CA VAL A 44 8.40 12.71 -10.03
C VAL A 44 7.61 13.40 -8.92
N MET A 45 8.15 13.48 -7.71
CA MET A 45 7.49 14.20 -6.61
C MET A 45 7.32 15.69 -6.93
N GLU A 46 8.35 16.35 -7.47
CA GLU A 46 8.28 17.77 -7.86
C GLU A 46 7.21 18.06 -8.92
N VAL A 47 7.04 17.20 -9.92
CA VAL A 47 6.07 17.45 -11.01
C VAL A 47 4.65 17.05 -10.64
N THR A 48 4.48 16.06 -9.77
CA THR A 48 3.16 15.54 -9.37
C THR A 48 2.61 16.19 -8.11
N GLY A 49 3.48 16.72 -7.24
CA GLY A 49 3.11 17.18 -5.90
C GLY A 49 2.70 16.04 -4.96
N LYS A 50 3.11 14.80 -5.24
CA LYS A 50 2.83 13.61 -4.41
C LYS A 50 3.96 13.33 -3.44
N ASP A 51 3.60 12.83 -2.26
CA ASP A 51 4.55 12.54 -1.18
C ASP A 51 5.30 11.22 -1.37
N LYS A 52 4.78 10.28 -2.17
CA LYS A 52 5.42 8.98 -2.41
C LYS A 52 5.22 8.51 -3.84
N VAL A 53 6.11 7.63 -4.28
CA VAL A 53 6.05 6.93 -5.58
C VAL A 53 5.90 5.42 -5.40
N ILE A 54 5.48 4.75 -6.47
CA ILE A 54 5.59 3.31 -6.63
C ILE A 54 6.72 3.03 -7.62
N LEU A 55 7.66 2.15 -7.26
CA LEU A 55 8.74 1.73 -8.14
C LEU A 55 8.41 0.38 -8.76
N VAL A 56 8.56 0.28 -10.08
CA VAL A 56 8.47 -0.99 -10.82
C VAL A 56 9.82 -1.23 -11.48
N GLY A 57 10.57 -2.21 -10.97
CA GLY A 57 11.90 -2.56 -11.43
C GLY A 57 11.91 -3.90 -12.15
N HIS A 58 12.36 -3.93 -13.40
CA HIS A 58 12.65 -5.17 -14.12
C HIS A 58 14.13 -5.50 -14.03
N SER A 59 14.46 -6.77 -13.82
CA SER A 59 15.84 -7.26 -13.81
C SER A 59 16.73 -6.43 -12.87
N MET A 60 17.88 -5.94 -13.34
CA MET A 60 18.78 -5.04 -12.62
C MET A 60 18.10 -3.78 -12.07
N GLY A 61 17.04 -3.27 -12.71
CA GLY A 61 16.28 -2.09 -12.25
C GLY A 61 15.60 -2.32 -10.88
N GLY A 62 15.25 -3.56 -10.54
CA GLY A 62 14.75 -3.88 -9.20
C GLY A 62 15.85 -3.82 -8.13
N LEU A 63 17.09 -4.21 -8.47
CA LEU A 63 18.24 -4.03 -7.59
C LEU A 63 18.63 -2.56 -7.45
N ALA A 64 18.56 -1.76 -8.52
CA ALA A 64 18.76 -0.31 -8.45
C ALA A 64 17.72 0.36 -7.53
N SER A 65 16.47 -0.09 -7.59
CA SER A 65 15.41 0.39 -6.68
C SER A 65 15.69 0.02 -5.23
N ARG A 66 16.17 -1.19 -4.97
CA ARG A 66 16.60 -1.61 -3.62
C ARG A 66 17.81 -0.83 -3.13
N GLU A 67 18.79 -0.59 -3.99
CA GLU A 67 19.97 0.22 -3.66
C GLU A 67 19.56 1.64 -3.24
N TYR A 68 18.57 2.23 -3.91
CA TYR A 68 17.98 3.51 -3.48
C TYR A 68 17.31 3.42 -2.11
N ILE A 69 16.48 2.39 -1.88
CA ILE A 69 15.70 2.24 -0.64
C ILE A 69 16.60 1.92 0.57
N GLN A 70 17.54 0.98 0.42
CA GLN A 70 18.32 0.43 1.53
C GLN A 70 19.53 1.30 1.91
N ASN A 71 19.87 2.31 1.11
CA ASN A 71 21.00 3.19 1.38
C ASN A 71 20.57 4.63 1.61
N SER A 72 20.66 5.09 2.86
CA SER A 72 20.20 6.43 3.24
C SER A 72 20.97 7.59 2.58
N TYR A 73 22.20 7.36 2.11
CA TYR A 73 22.92 8.37 1.31
C TYR A 73 22.19 8.72 0.00
N ASN A 74 21.41 7.77 -0.52
CA ASN A 74 20.58 7.96 -1.70
C ASN A 74 19.22 8.60 -1.38
N TRP A 75 18.84 8.79 -0.13
CA TRP A 75 17.53 9.36 0.20
C TRP A 75 17.42 10.85 -0.12
N GLN A 76 16.18 11.34 -0.10
CA GLN A 76 15.85 12.74 -0.37
C GLN A 76 16.34 13.64 0.77
N ALA A 77 16.28 14.96 0.56
CA ALA A 77 16.85 15.94 1.51
C ALA A 77 16.22 15.91 2.91
N ASP A 78 15.02 15.36 3.05
CA ASP A 78 14.31 15.15 4.31
C ASP A 78 14.66 13.81 4.99
N ASN A 79 15.67 13.11 4.48
CA ASN A 79 16.13 11.82 4.98
C ASN A 79 15.06 10.72 4.90
N GLN A 80 14.25 10.74 3.84
CA GLN A 80 13.28 9.69 3.51
C GLN A 80 13.42 9.26 2.03
N HIS A 81 13.08 8.01 1.73
CA HIS A 81 13.11 7.48 0.35
C HIS A 81 11.81 7.73 -0.43
N HIS A 82 10.69 8.03 0.23
CA HIS A 82 9.40 8.33 -0.42
C HIS A 82 8.88 7.23 -1.37
N VAL A 83 9.09 5.96 -1.02
CA VAL A 83 8.56 4.81 -1.77
C VAL A 83 7.41 4.21 -0.98
N ALA A 84 6.25 4.04 -1.61
CA ALA A 84 5.09 3.36 -1.02
C ALA A 84 5.08 1.86 -1.34
N LYS A 85 5.57 1.50 -2.53
CA LYS A 85 5.63 0.13 -3.02
C LYS A 85 6.82 -0.11 -3.93
N LEU A 86 7.39 -1.30 -3.85
CA LEU A 86 8.35 -1.82 -4.83
C LEU A 86 7.81 -3.11 -5.46
N VAL A 87 7.59 -3.06 -6.77
CA VAL A 87 7.29 -4.24 -7.60
C VAL A 87 8.54 -4.64 -8.36
N THR A 88 8.98 -5.88 -8.22
CA THR A 88 10.10 -6.43 -8.98
C THR A 88 9.63 -7.45 -10.01
N LEU A 89 10.18 -7.38 -11.22
CA LEU A 89 9.91 -8.31 -12.32
C LEU A 89 11.21 -9.05 -12.64
N GLY A 90 11.29 -10.35 -12.36
CA GLY A 90 12.49 -11.16 -12.64
C GLY A 90 13.78 -10.60 -12.01
N THR A 91 13.71 -9.87 -10.91
CA THR A 91 14.90 -9.20 -10.35
C THR A 91 15.82 -10.19 -9.65
N PRO A 92 17.13 -10.23 -9.94
CA PRO A 92 18.06 -11.17 -9.31
C PRO A 92 18.45 -10.72 -7.89
N HIS A 93 17.54 -10.80 -6.92
CA HIS A 93 17.81 -10.51 -5.51
C HIS A 93 18.97 -11.35 -4.93
N GLY A 94 19.12 -12.58 -5.41
CA GLY A 94 20.25 -13.47 -5.12
C GLY A 94 21.37 -13.49 -6.15
N GLY A 95 21.31 -12.60 -7.12
CA GLY A 95 22.20 -12.59 -8.27
C GLY A 95 21.79 -13.60 -9.33
N SER A 96 22.53 -13.58 -10.43
CA SER A 96 22.46 -14.53 -11.53
C SER A 96 23.84 -14.79 -12.10
N ASN A 97 24.09 -16.06 -12.41
CA ASN A 97 25.21 -16.51 -13.23
C ASN A 97 24.73 -17.13 -14.57
N ALA A 98 23.48 -16.86 -14.98
CA ALA A 98 22.80 -17.62 -16.04
C ALA A 98 23.40 -17.48 -17.44
N SER A 99 24.43 -16.65 -17.63
CA SER A 99 25.66 -17.06 -18.31
C SER A 99 26.48 -15.84 -18.64
N ASP A 100 27.80 -16.01 -18.62
CA ASP A 100 28.82 -15.09 -19.14
C ASP A 100 28.68 -14.77 -20.65
N ASN A 101 27.58 -15.20 -21.29
CA ASN A 101 27.22 -14.89 -22.68
C ASN A 101 25.76 -14.39 -22.84
N PHE A 102 24.78 -14.89 -22.08
CA PHE A 102 23.36 -14.50 -22.25
C PHE A 102 23.03 -13.17 -21.56
N LEU A 103 23.56 -12.91 -20.37
CA LEU A 103 23.49 -11.57 -19.76
C LEU A 103 24.23 -10.54 -20.64
N ALA A 104 25.40 -10.90 -21.16
CA ALA A 104 26.14 -10.09 -22.13
C ALA A 104 25.31 -9.80 -23.40
N PHE A 105 24.56 -10.79 -23.90
CA PHE A 105 23.67 -10.67 -25.06
C PHE A 105 22.43 -9.79 -24.77
N MET A 106 21.78 -9.96 -23.62
CA MET A 106 20.56 -9.23 -23.27
C MET A 106 20.79 -7.74 -22.97
N THR A 107 21.98 -7.38 -22.48
CA THR A 107 22.35 -5.98 -22.23
C THR A 107 23.35 -5.40 -23.24
N GLY A 108 23.72 -6.15 -24.30
CA GLY A 108 24.69 -5.73 -25.33
C GLY A 108 26.07 -5.38 -24.72
N THR A 109 26.42 -6.12 -23.68
CA THR A 109 27.25 -5.70 -22.55
C THR A 109 28.62 -6.31 -22.57
N ASP A 110 29.56 -5.50 -22.13
CA ASP A 110 30.90 -5.94 -21.80
C ASP A 110 30.87 -6.83 -20.54
N VAL A 111 31.43 -8.04 -20.64
CA VAL A 111 31.51 -8.98 -19.51
C VAL A 111 32.37 -8.43 -18.36
N SER A 112 33.24 -7.46 -18.64
CA SER A 112 34.04 -6.74 -17.65
C SER A 112 33.33 -5.51 -17.07
N SER A 113 32.05 -5.28 -17.40
CA SER A 113 31.27 -4.17 -16.87
C SER A 113 30.93 -4.31 -15.38
N GLU A 114 30.70 -3.17 -14.74
CA GLU A 114 30.27 -3.10 -13.34
C GLU A 114 28.91 -3.73 -13.11
N ALA A 115 27.98 -3.60 -14.06
CA ALA A 115 26.67 -4.26 -13.99
C ALA A 115 26.80 -5.78 -13.89
N ILE A 116 27.63 -6.39 -14.75
CA ILE A 116 27.85 -7.84 -14.71
C ILE A 116 28.49 -8.25 -13.38
N ARG A 117 29.52 -7.53 -12.94
CA ARG A 117 30.17 -7.73 -11.62
C ARG A 117 29.16 -7.74 -10.47
N ASP A 118 28.23 -6.79 -10.47
CA ASP A 118 27.26 -6.59 -9.38
C ASP A 118 26.09 -7.59 -9.42
N LEU A 119 25.79 -8.14 -10.60
CA LEU A 119 24.71 -9.11 -10.80
C LEU A 119 25.08 -10.55 -10.40
N LYS A 120 26.36 -10.84 -10.17
CA LYS A 120 26.84 -12.19 -9.88
C LYS A 120 26.22 -12.78 -8.61
N THR A 121 25.81 -14.05 -8.68
CA THR A 121 25.54 -14.85 -7.48
C THR A 121 26.86 -15.29 -6.84
N THR A 122 27.80 -15.76 -7.65
CA THR A 122 29.16 -16.16 -7.27
C THR A 122 30.11 -15.86 -8.42
N TYR A 123 31.35 -15.54 -8.09
CA TYR A 123 32.43 -15.40 -9.06
C TYR A 123 33.01 -16.77 -9.43
N TYR A 124 33.13 -17.09 -10.72
CA TYR A 124 33.39 -18.46 -11.20
C TYR A 124 34.73 -19.05 -10.73
N TYR A 125 35.83 -18.31 -10.83
CA TYR A 125 37.17 -18.83 -10.53
C TYR A 125 37.55 -18.71 -9.04
N SER A 126 37.19 -17.60 -8.40
CA SER A 126 37.44 -17.41 -6.97
C SER A 126 36.48 -18.22 -6.09
N GLY A 127 35.27 -18.51 -6.57
CA GLY A 127 34.23 -19.20 -5.81
C GLY A 127 33.59 -18.35 -4.72
N GLU A 128 33.97 -17.08 -4.58
CA GLU A 128 33.37 -16.15 -3.62
C GLU A 128 31.94 -15.76 -4.05
N PRO A 129 31.01 -15.53 -3.10
CA PRO A 129 29.73 -14.90 -3.40
C PRO A 129 29.88 -13.55 -4.11
N GLY A 130 28.91 -13.14 -4.90
CA GLY A 130 28.91 -11.80 -5.52
C GLY A 130 28.90 -10.69 -4.47
N HIS A 131 29.95 -9.88 -4.44
CA HIS A 131 30.20 -8.96 -3.32
C HIS A 131 29.17 -7.82 -3.22
N PHE A 132 28.56 -7.38 -4.33
CA PHE A 132 27.50 -6.38 -4.28
C PHE A 132 26.30 -6.83 -3.44
N LEU A 133 25.90 -8.10 -3.56
CA LEU A 133 24.74 -8.64 -2.85
C LEU A 133 25.09 -9.18 -1.46
N PHE A 134 26.25 -9.79 -1.31
CA PHE A 134 26.60 -10.58 -0.14
C PHE A 134 27.76 -10.00 0.72
N GLY A 135 28.32 -8.87 0.31
CA GLY A 135 29.46 -8.24 0.97
C GLY A 135 30.77 -8.95 0.64
N GLY A 136 31.89 -8.34 1.04
CA GLY A 136 33.23 -8.83 0.73
C GLY A 136 34.21 -7.68 0.49
N SER A 137 35.46 -8.00 0.13
CA SER A 137 36.47 -6.99 -0.17
C SER A 137 36.42 -6.55 -1.63
N GLU A 138 36.61 -5.26 -1.89
CA GLU A 138 36.74 -4.66 -3.23
C GLU A 138 38.15 -4.87 -3.82
N ILE A 139 38.65 -6.11 -3.76
CA ILE A 139 39.98 -6.52 -4.21
C ILE A 139 39.83 -7.45 -5.41
N LEU A 140 40.33 -7.02 -6.58
CA LEU A 140 40.46 -7.89 -7.76
C LEU A 140 41.77 -8.68 -7.67
N SER A 141 41.66 -9.99 -7.45
CA SER A 141 42.82 -10.89 -7.36
C SER A 141 42.44 -12.30 -7.82
N SER A 142 43.40 -13.22 -7.97
CA SER A 142 43.09 -14.61 -8.35
C SER A 142 42.15 -15.34 -7.38
N THR A 143 42.06 -14.87 -6.13
CA THR A 143 41.25 -15.47 -5.07
C THR A 143 40.05 -14.62 -4.66
N SER A 144 39.85 -13.45 -5.26
CA SER A 144 38.73 -12.56 -4.92
C SER A 144 38.23 -11.78 -6.12
N MET A 145 36.90 -11.77 -6.30
CA MET A 145 36.24 -11.18 -7.47
C MET A 145 36.80 -11.69 -8.82
N ASN A 146 37.29 -12.94 -8.84
CA ASN A 146 37.83 -13.60 -10.03
C ASN A 146 36.76 -14.45 -10.71
N ASP A 147 36.43 -14.10 -11.94
CA ASP A 147 35.31 -14.59 -12.73
C ASP A 147 35.67 -14.89 -14.19
N ASN A 148 36.78 -14.35 -14.69
CA ASN A 148 37.29 -14.59 -16.04
C ASN A 148 38.75 -15.06 -16.04
N SER A 149 39.17 -15.66 -17.16
CA SER A 149 40.58 -16.09 -17.33
C SER A 149 41.54 -14.95 -17.71
N TYR A 150 41.03 -13.72 -17.84
CA TYR A 150 41.77 -12.51 -18.21
C TYR A 150 41.79 -11.53 -17.03
N SER A 151 42.94 -10.88 -16.80
CA SER A 151 43.12 -9.91 -15.71
C SER A 151 43.37 -8.49 -16.25
N PRO A 152 42.72 -7.44 -15.72
CA PRO A 152 41.67 -7.49 -14.68
C PRO A 152 40.32 -7.95 -15.25
N ASP A 153 39.57 -8.69 -14.45
CA ASP A 153 38.29 -9.29 -14.83
C ASP A 153 37.18 -8.25 -15.07
N PHE A 154 37.22 -7.16 -14.30
CA PHE A 154 36.27 -6.06 -14.35
C PHE A 154 37.00 -4.72 -14.44
N TYR A 155 36.39 -3.75 -15.12
CA TYR A 155 36.99 -2.42 -15.32
C TYR A 155 37.12 -1.59 -14.04
N ASN A 156 36.28 -1.88 -13.04
CA ASN A 156 36.29 -1.20 -11.76
C ASN A 156 36.07 -2.22 -10.64
N SER A 157 36.85 -2.12 -9.56
CA SER A 157 36.69 -2.93 -8.35
C SER A 157 35.87 -2.23 -7.27
N ASP A 158 35.68 -0.91 -7.35
CA ASP A 158 34.84 -0.13 -6.44
C ASP A 158 33.37 -0.46 -6.71
N ILE A 159 32.76 -1.24 -5.81
CA ILE A 159 31.40 -1.75 -5.91
C ILE A 159 30.41 -0.70 -5.40
N ASN A 160 30.70 -0.12 -4.25
CA ASN A 160 29.81 0.87 -3.62
C ASN A 160 29.97 2.28 -4.24
N CYS A 161 30.96 2.48 -5.11
CA CYS A 161 31.25 3.72 -5.84
C CYS A 161 31.57 4.93 -4.94
N ASN A 162 32.20 4.71 -3.78
CA ASN A 162 32.60 5.77 -2.84
C ASN A 162 34.01 6.33 -3.10
N GLY A 163 34.75 5.79 -4.07
CA GLY A 163 36.11 6.19 -4.42
C GLY A 163 37.21 5.55 -3.56
N ILE A 164 36.87 4.61 -2.68
CA ILE A 164 37.80 3.82 -1.86
C ILE A 164 37.79 2.40 -2.39
N ILE A 165 38.96 1.91 -2.80
CA ILE A 165 39.15 0.51 -3.23
C ILE A 165 39.75 -0.33 -2.11
N GLU A 166 39.71 -1.66 -2.26
CA GLU A 166 40.24 -2.64 -1.31
C GLU A 166 39.54 -2.63 0.07
N ALA A 167 38.44 -1.90 0.21
CA ALA A 167 37.63 -1.87 1.42
C ALA A 167 36.73 -3.11 1.50
N ASN A 168 36.38 -3.51 2.72
CA ASN A 168 35.29 -4.45 2.94
C ASN A 168 33.96 -3.70 2.88
N ILE A 169 33.01 -4.24 2.12
CA ILE A 169 31.67 -3.69 1.95
C ILE A 169 30.60 -4.57 2.57
N GLU A 170 29.52 -3.94 2.99
CA GLU A 170 28.27 -4.61 3.33
C GLU A 170 27.44 -4.81 2.06
N GLY A 171 27.03 -6.06 1.81
CA GLY A 171 26.21 -6.41 0.66
C GLY A 171 24.77 -5.92 0.79
N LEU A 172 24.10 -5.70 -0.34
CA LEU A 172 22.72 -5.23 -0.37
C LEU A 172 21.74 -6.15 0.39
N ASN A 173 21.99 -7.46 0.45
CA ASN A 173 21.15 -8.39 1.21
C ASN A 173 21.44 -8.41 2.71
N GLN A 174 22.49 -7.73 3.16
CA GLN A 174 22.82 -7.57 4.58
C GLN A 174 22.27 -6.25 5.16
N LYS A 175 22.09 -5.25 4.29
CA LYS A 175 21.56 -3.93 4.67
C LYS A 175 20.10 -4.00 5.13
N PRO A 176 19.70 -3.20 6.13
CA PRO A 176 18.30 -3.10 6.54
C PRO A 176 17.42 -2.54 5.42
N ILE A 177 16.13 -2.81 5.49
CA ILE A 177 15.12 -2.28 4.58
C ILE A 177 13.93 -1.73 5.38
N ASP A 178 13.28 -0.67 4.88
CA ASP A 178 12.07 -0.14 5.50
C ASP A 178 10.95 -1.20 5.46
N ASN A 179 10.34 -1.43 6.62
CA ASN A 179 9.26 -2.38 6.83
C ASN A 179 7.88 -1.80 6.46
N LEU A 180 7.80 -0.50 6.17
CA LEU A 180 6.58 0.22 5.81
C LEU A 180 6.44 0.46 4.30
N ILE A 181 7.06 -0.41 3.50
CA ILE A 181 6.90 -0.50 2.04
C ILE A 181 6.15 -1.79 1.72
N ASP A 182 5.17 -1.71 0.81
CA ASP A 182 4.54 -2.90 0.23
C ASP A 182 5.42 -3.49 -0.88
N PHE A 183 5.76 -4.78 -0.80
CA PHE A 183 6.66 -5.43 -1.73
C PHE A 183 5.93 -6.49 -2.55
N SER A 184 6.25 -6.56 -3.84
CA SER A 184 5.76 -7.61 -4.72
C SER A 184 6.89 -8.12 -5.63
N CYS A 185 6.95 -9.42 -5.86
CA CYS A 185 7.84 -10.06 -6.83
C CYS A 185 7.02 -10.83 -7.87
N VAL A 186 7.14 -10.43 -9.13
CA VAL A 186 6.67 -11.21 -10.28
C VAL A 186 7.83 -12.05 -10.78
N ILE A 187 7.70 -13.36 -10.60
CA ILE A 187 8.74 -14.34 -10.92
C ILE A 187 8.35 -15.10 -12.19
N GLY A 188 9.24 -15.07 -13.18
CA GLY A 188 9.10 -15.87 -14.39
C GLY A 188 9.53 -17.33 -14.16
N ARG A 189 8.83 -18.26 -14.81
CA ARG A 189 9.13 -19.69 -14.85
C ARG A 189 8.94 -20.21 -16.27
N ILE A 190 9.91 -21.00 -16.75
CA ILE A 190 9.84 -21.65 -18.07
C ILE A 190 9.07 -22.97 -17.95
N THR A 191 8.06 -23.19 -18.77
CA THR A 191 7.39 -24.50 -18.86
C THR A 191 8.16 -25.43 -19.81
N ASN A 192 8.57 -26.60 -19.33
CA ASN A 192 9.31 -27.57 -20.14
C ASN A 192 8.42 -28.35 -21.12
N ALA A 193 9.04 -29.19 -21.97
CA ALA A 193 8.37 -30.01 -22.99
C ALA A 193 7.30 -30.96 -22.46
N PHE A 194 7.33 -31.25 -21.16
CA PHE A 194 6.43 -32.18 -20.49
C PHE A 194 5.33 -31.46 -19.70
N GLY A 195 5.23 -30.12 -19.82
CA GLY A 195 4.23 -29.30 -19.13
C GLY A 195 4.57 -28.98 -17.66
N SER A 196 5.79 -29.26 -17.20
CA SER A 196 6.24 -28.94 -15.85
C SER A 196 7.04 -27.63 -15.84
N ASN A 197 6.82 -26.79 -14.83
CA ASN A 197 7.57 -25.54 -14.67
C ASN A 197 9.00 -25.81 -14.17
N VAL A 198 9.99 -25.24 -14.86
CA VAL A 198 11.36 -25.09 -14.41
C VAL A 198 11.44 -23.81 -13.58
N THR A 199 12.14 -23.86 -12.45
CA THR A 199 12.26 -22.77 -11.48
C THR A 199 13.25 -21.69 -11.95
N THR A 200 13.09 -21.16 -13.16
CA THR A 200 13.91 -20.10 -13.76
C THR A 200 13.15 -19.41 -14.89
N ASP A 201 13.42 -18.12 -15.11
CA ASP A 201 12.95 -17.35 -16.27
C ASP A 201 13.95 -17.36 -17.45
N GLY A 202 15.02 -18.14 -17.33
CA GLY A 202 16.11 -18.23 -18.31
C GLY A 202 17.34 -17.40 -17.91
N VAL A 203 17.16 -16.37 -17.07
CA VAL A 203 18.24 -15.53 -16.53
C VAL A 203 18.32 -15.65 -15.01
N VAL A 204 17.20 -15.63 -14.33
CA VAL A 204 17.13 -15.58 -12.88
C VAL A 204 16.38 -16.82 -12.40
N ALA A 205 17.08 -17.63 -11.62
CA ALA A 205 16.44 -18.74 -10.93
C ALA A 205 15.40 -18.20 -9.94
N GLU A 206 14.28 -18.90 -9.78
CA GLU A 206 13.19 -18.48 -8.89
C GLU A 206 13.65 -18.16 -7.46
N PRO A 207 14.50 -18.96 -6.80
CA PRO A 207 15.00 -18.61 -5.47
C PRO A 207 15.74 -17.26 -5.45
N SER A 208 16.53 -16.96 -6.51
CA SER A 208 17.18 -15.66 -6.67
C SER A 208 16.19 -14.52 -6.94
N SER A 209 15.04 -14.81 -7.55
CA SER A 209 14.00 -13.81 -7.85
C SER A 209 13.05 -13.56 -6.67
N ASN A 210 13.01 -14.47 -5.70
CA ASN A 210 12.19 -14.35 -4.52
C ASN A 210 12.88 -13.48 -3.46
N MET A 211 12.42 -12.24 -3.32
CA MET A 211 12.96 -11.29 -2.33
C MET A 211 12.90 -11.83 -0.89
N ASN A 212 11.87 -12.61 -0.53
CA ASN A 212 11.70 -13.17 0.82
C ASN A 212 12.80 -14.19 1.19
N THR A 213 13.52 -14.74 0.20
CA THR A 213 14.67 -15.61 0.45
C THR A 213 15.84 -14.84 1.08
N TYR A 214 15.97 -13.56 0.77
CA TYR A 214 17.09 -12.71 1.20
C TYR A 214 16.70 -11.70 2.27
N LEU A 215 15.46 -11.23 2.26
CA LEU A 215 14.93 -10.29 3.24
C LEU A 215 13.97 -11.00 4.21
N THR A 216 14.54 -11.79 5.12
CA THR A 216 13.77 -12.65 6.04
C THR A 216 13.17 -11.90 7.23
N GLY A 217 13.56 -10.65 7.46
CA GLY A 217 13.11 -9.81 8.59
C GLY A 217 11.94 -8.88 8.28
N LEU A 218 11.30 -8.98 7.11
CA LEU A 218 10.18 -8.13 6.74
C LEU A 218 8.96 -8.39 7.63
N THR A 219 8.39 -7.33 8.20
CA THR A 219 7.13 -7.37 8.96
C THR A 219 5.97 -7.84 8.08
N TYR A 220 5.94 -7.37 6.83
CA TYR A 220 5.01 -7.79 5.79
C TYR A 220 5.80 -8.40 4.64
N PRO A 221 5.83 -9.75 4.50
CA PRO A 221 6.56 -10.42 3.43
C PRO A 221 6.09 -9.98 2.04
N ALA A 222 7.02 -9.98 1.08
CA ALA A 222 6.71 -9.63 -0.30
C ALA A 222 5.67 -10.59 -0.91
N LYS A 223 4.67 -10.03 -1.59
CA LYS A 223 3.68 -10.77 -2.37
C LYS A 223 4.38 -11.43 -3.55
N ILE A 224 4.17 -12.72 -3.79
CA ILE A 224 4.82 -13.45 -4.89
C ILE A 224 3.78 -13.78 -5.95
N PHE A 225 4.04 -13.41 -7.20
CA PHE A 225 3.20 -13.76 -8.34
C PHE A 225 4.05 -14.47 -9.40
N TYR A 226 3.43 -15.38 -10.14
CA TYR A 226 4.15 -16.20 -11.11
C TYR A 226 3.65 -15.94 -12.53
N PHE A 227 4.59 -15.77 -13.44
CA PHE A 227 4.35 -15.90 -14.87
C PHE A 227 4.99 -17.19 -15.37
N ASN A 228 4.18 -18.14 -15.82
CA ASN A 228 4.67 -19.36 -16.46
C ASN A 228 4.57 -19.18 -17.97
N SER A 229 5.70 -19.16 -18.67
CA SER A 229 5.69 -19.09 -20.14
C SER A 229 5.17 -20.39 -20.75
N GLY A 230 4.71 -20.34 -22.01
CA GLY A 230 4.41 -21.54 -22.80
C GLY A 230 5.69 -22.31 -23.14
N TYR A 231 5.67 -23.14 -24.19
CA TYR A 231 6.89 -23.80 -24.70
C TYR A 231 7.80 -22.77 -25.40
N ASP A 232 8.35 -21.86 -24.60
CA ASP A 232 9.41 -20.93 -24.96
C ASP A 232 10.56 -21.17 -23.99
N ILE A 233 11.55 -21.93 -24.48
CA ILE A 233 12.75 -22.29 -23.74
C ILE A 233 13.85 -21.23 -23.87
N ILE A 234 13.60 -20.13 -24.60
CA ILE A 234 14.64 -19.20 -25.01
C ILE A 234 14.61 -17.91 -24.17
N GLU A 235 13.45 -17.29 -23.87
CA GLU A 235 13.50 -15.99 -23.16
C GLU A 235 12.22 -15.53 -22.44
N ASN A 236 11.93 -16.06 -21.24
CA ASN A 236 10.85 -15.53 -20.39
C ASN A 236 11.25 -14.19 -19.75
N HIS A 237 12.52 -14.01 -19.39
CA HIS A 237 12.99 -12.87 -18.61
C HIS A 237 12.70 -11.50 -19.25
N THR A 238 12.99 -11.27 -20.54
CA THR A 238 12.75 -9.97 -21.19
C THR A 238 11.31 -9.75 -21.58
N GLU A 239 10.52 -10.82 -21.65
CA GLU A 239 9.09 -10.74 -21.95
C GLU A 239 8.26 -10.36 -20.71
N LEU A 240 8.79 -10.55 -19.49
CA LEU A 240 8.07 -10.25 -18.24
C LEU A 240 7.37 -8.88 -18.19
N PRO A 241 8.01 -7.75 -18.60
CA PRO A 241 7.34 -6.45 -18.65
C PRO A 241 6.20 -6.36 -19.68
N GLY A 242 6.15 -7.30 -20.63
CA GLY A 242 5.12 -7.41 -21.65
C GLY A 242 3.83 -8.09 -21.19
N TYR A 243 3.73 -8.52 -19.92
CA TYR A 243 2.54 -9.17 -19.36
C TYR A 243 1.83 -8.28 -18.32
N PRO A 244 0.81 -7.50 -18.75
CA PRO A 244 0.15 -6.54 -17.87
C PRO A 244 -0.51 -7.19 -16.65
N TYR A 245 -1.09 -8.38 -16.80
CA TYR A 245 -1.83 -9.00 -15.70
C TYR A 245 -0.96 -9.24 -14.46
N GLN A 246 0.21 -9.86 -14.62
CA GLN A 246 1.12 -10.14 -13.50
C GLN A 246 1.71 -8.86 -12.92
N MET A 247 1.98 -7.85 -13.75
CA MET A 247 2.38 -6.53 -13.25
C MET A 247 1.27 -5.90 -12.41
N MET A 248 0.01 -6.00 -12.84
CA MET A 248 -1.13 -5.46 -12.12
C MET A 248 -1.34 -6.20 -10.79
N GLN A 249 -1.15 -7.52 -10.74
CA GLN A 249 -1.10 -8.27 -9.47
C GLN A 249 -0.01 -7.72 -8.53
N GLY A 250 1.17 -7.42 -9.06
CA GLY A 250 2.25 -6.83 -8.28
C GLY A 250 1.94 -5.41 -7.77
N LEU A 251 1.25 -4.61 -8.58
CA LEU A 251 0.89 -3.22 -8.27
C LEU A 251 -0.30 -3.09 -7.32
N ASP A 252 -1.15 -4.12 -7.29
CA ASP A 252 -2.38 -4.26 -6.49
C ASP A 252 -2.23 -3.72 -5.07
N GLU A 253 -3.29 -3.11 -4.55
CA GLU A 253 -3.30 -2.35 -3.30
C GLU A 253 -2.78 -3.15 -2.08
N PRO A 254 -2.40 -2.46 -1.00
CA PRO A 254 -1.82 -3.12 0.16
C PRO A 254 -2.86 -3.96 0.90
N ASN A 255 -2.52 -5.23 1.17
CA ASN A 255 -3.33 -6.18 1.94
C ASN A 255 -3.34 -5.91 3.46
N PHE A 256 -2.58 -4.91 3.92
CA PHE A 256 -2.40 -4.58 5.33
C PHE A 256 -2.68 -3.10 5.58
N LYS A 257 -3.43 -2.79 6.64
CA LYS A 257 -3.81 -1.41 6.97
C LYS A 257 -2.60 -0.53 7.27
N GLU A 258 -1.51 -1.09 7.80
CA GLU A 258 -0.30 -0.33 8.12
C GLU A 258 0.43 0.18 6.89
N LEU A 259 0.19 -0.45 5.72
CA LEU A 259 0.75 -0.06 4.43
C LEU A 259 -0.24 0.74 3.57
N ALA A 260 -1.45 1.00 4.08
CA ALA A 260 -2.55 1.60 3.34
C ALA A 260 -2.20 2.94 2.69
N TYR A 261 -2.69 3.14 1.47
CA TYR A 261 -2.49 4.39 0.75
C TYR A 261 -3.35 5.51 1.33
N GLY A 262 -2.74 6.68 1.54
CA GLY A 262 -3.43 7.88 2.03
C GLY A 262 -4.37 8.45 0.97
N ILE A 263 -5.64 8.63 1.33
CA ILE A 263 -6.67 9.26 0.50
C ILE A 263 -7.30 10.44 1.23
N GLN A 264 -7.80 11.39 0.45
CA GLN A 264 -8.59 12.53 0.90
C GLN A 264 -10.09 12.23 0.74
N THR A 265 -10.91 12.67 1.68
CA THR A 265 -12.38 12.64 1.56
C THR A 265 -12.85 13.61 0.47
N ASN A 266 -14.08 13.42 -0.02
CA ASN A 266 -14.72 14.23 -1.07
C ASN A 266 -13.95 14.24 -2.41
N LYS A 267 -13.19 13.18 -2.67
CA LYS A 267 -12.45 12.96 -3.90
C LYS A 267 -12.71 11.55 -4.42
N ASN A 268 -12.79 11.42 -5.74
CA ASN A 268 -12.96 10.14 -6.41
C ASN A 268 -11.59 9.49 -6.63
N TYR A 269 -11.53 8.20 -6.37
CA TYR A 269 -10.38 7.34 -6.59
C TYR A 269 -10.77 6.15 -7.46
N ILE A 270 -9.74 5.53 -8.03
CA ILE A 270 -9.84 4.30 -8.80
C ILE A 270 -8.99 3.28 -8.07
N GLY A 271 -9.56 2.11 -7.84
CA GLY A 271 -8.83 0.92 -7.40
C GLY A 271 -9.20 -0.26 -8.29
N TYR A 272 -8.50 -1.37 -8.16
CA TYR A 272 -8.82 -2.56 -8.94
C TYR A 272 -8.69 -3.81 -8.09
N THR A 273 -9.01 -4.95 -8.69
CA THR A 273 -9.02 -6.22 -7.99
C THR A 273 -8.22 -7.22 -8.80
N THR A 274 -7.35 -7.96 -8.15
CA THR A 274 -6.51 -8.99 -8.78
C THR A 274 -6.57 -10.33 -8.07
N ALA A 275 -6.30 -11.42 -8.79
CA ALA A 275 -6.21 -12.72 -8.15
C ALA A 275 -4.96 -12.77 -7.24
N GLN A 276 -5.16 -13.18 -5.99
CA GLN A 276 -4.08 -13.25 -5.01
C GLN A 276 -3.28 -14.56 -5.13
N ASN A 277 -2.05 -14.56 -4.61
CA ASN A 277 -1.24 -15.76 -4.45
C ASN A 277 -0.63 -15.81 -3.02
N PRO A 278 -0.95 -16.83 -2.20
CA PRO A 278 -1.86 -17.95 -2.47
C PRO A 278 -3.29 -17.48 -2.75
N THR A 279 -4.07 -18.31 -3.46
CA THR A 279 -5.46 -17.98 -3.82
C THR A 279 -6.26 -17.64 -2.57
N GLY A 280 -6.88 -16.46 -2.57
CA GLY A 280 -7.64 -15.95 -1.44
C GLY A 280 -8.44 -14.72 -1.79
N GLU A 281 -8.91 -14.04 -0.75
CA GLU A 281 -9.56 -12.74 -0.87
C GLU A 281 -8.53 -11.66 -1.19
N ASP A 282 -8.92 -10.76 -2.07
CA ASP A 282 -8.17 -9.54 -2.36
C ASP A 282 -8.61 -8.42 -1.40
N ASN A 283 -7.67 -7.78 -0.72
CA ASN A 283 -7.95 -6.80 0.31
C ASN A 283 -7.27 -5.46 0.01
N ASP A 284 -8.09 -4.43 -0.19
CA ASP A 284 -7.59 -3.09 -0.49
C ASP A 284 -7.81 -2.19 0.72
N TYR A 285 -6.71 -1.68 1.27
CA TYR A 285 -6.76 -0.73 2.39
C TYR A 285 -6.38 0.69 1.95
N PHE A 286 -7.25 1.63 2.30
CA PHE A 286 -7.03 3.06 2.10
C PHE A 286 -7.17 3.81 3.42
N LYS A 287 -6.20 4.65 3.76
CA LYS A 287 -6.21 5.46 5.00
C LYS A 287 -6.80 6.84 4.72
N PHE A 288 -7.71 7.30 5.58
CA PHE A 288 -8.22 8.67 5.55
C PHE A 288 -8.37 9.23 6.95
N THR A 289 -8.34 10.55 7.07
CA THR A 289 -8.50 11.27 8.34
C THR A 289 -9.74 12.15 8.26
N VAL A 290 -10.49 12.20 9.35
CA VAL A 290 -11.63 13.12 9.54
C VAL A 290 -11.27 14.09 10.65
N THR A 291 -11.51 15.38 10.46
CA THR A 291 -11.16 16.43 11.44
C THR A 291 -12.31 16.85 12.33
N ASP A 292 -13.55 16.54 11.93
CA ASP A 292 -14.78 16.92 12.61
C ASP A 292 -15.69 15.71 12.75
N ASN A 293 -16.76 15.84 13.53
CA ASN A 293 -17.86 14.89 13.50
C ASN A 293 -18.52 14.96 12.12
N VAL A 294 -18.55 13.83 11.40
CA VAL A 294 -19.13 13.75 10.06
C VAL A 294 -20.04 12.55 9.87
N ASN A 295 -20.99 12.70 8.94
CA ASN A 295 -21.61 11.58 8.24
C ASN A 295 -20.75 11.26 7.01
N ALA A 296 -20.05 10.14 7.04
CA ALA A 296 -19.24 9.63 5.94
C ALA A 296 -20.07 8.67 5.08
N VAL A 297 -20.40 9.07 3.86
CA VAL A 297 -21.05 8.24 2.84
C VAL A 297 -19.97 7.61 1.97
N VAL A 298 -19.79 6.30 2.10
CA VAL A 298 -18.93 5.52 1.22
C VAL A 298 -19.74 5.10 0.01
N SER A 299 -19.25 5.39 -1.19
CA SER A 299 -19.84 4.94 -2.45
C SER A 299 -18.78 4.27 -3.32
N ILE A 300 -19.05 3.03 -3.74
CA ILE A 300 -18.23 2.29 -4.71
C ILE A 300 -19.11 1.91 -5.91
N SER A 301 -18.56 2.02 -7.11
CA SER A 301 -19.21 1.66 -8.37
C SER A 301 -18.26 0.89 -9.30
N SER A 302 -18.81 0.36 -10.39
CA SER A 302 -18.08 -0.45 -11.37
C SER A 302 -17.48 -1.74 -10.80
N ILE A 303 -18.10 -2.30 -9.76
CA ILE A 303 -17.68 -3.59 -9.18
C ILE A 303 -18.03 -4.71 -10.18
N VAL A 304 -17.03 -5.50 -10.53
CA VAL A 304 -17.17 -6.66 -11.43
C VAL A 304 -16.99 -8.01 -10.74
N THR A 305 -16.47 -8.02 -9.51
CA THR A 305 -16.43 -9.21 -8.66
C THR A 305 -17.83 -9.61 -8.22
N SER A 306 -18.09 -10.91 -8.17
CA SER A 306 -19.41 -11.44 -7.78
C SER A 306 -19.78 -11.13 -6.33
N SER A 307 -18.78 -10.99 -5.47
CA SER A 307 -18.94 -10.60 -4.08
C SER A 307 -17.76 -9.73 -3.65
N MET A 308 -18.05 -8.48 -3.33
CA MET A 308 -17.15 -7.50 -2.74
C MET A 308 -17.84 -6.93 -1.50
N ASN A 309 -17.08 -6.72 -0.43
CA ASN A 309 -17.58 -6.07 0.77
C ASN A 309 -16.75 -4.85 1.16
N GLY A 310 -17.41 -3.83 1.70
CA GLY A 310 -16.80 -2.58 2.15
C GLY A 310 -17.02 -2.35 3.64
N THR A 311 -15.96 -1.99 4.36
CA THR A 311 -15.99 -1.72 5.81
C THR A 311 -15.13 -0.51 6.14
N ILE A 312 -15.62 0.37 7.03
CA ILE A 312 -14.76 1.37 7.68
C ILE A 312 -14.17 0.75 8.94
N LEU A 313 -12.86 0.84 9.11
CA LEU A 313 -12.13 0.47 10.33
C LEU A 313 -11.62 1.72 11.04
N ASN A 314 -11.61 1.71 12.37
CA ASN A 314 -10.92 2.73 13.16
C ASN A 314 -9.38 2.55 13.11
N SER A 315 -8.64 3.44 13.77
CA SER A 315 -7.17 3.37 13.85
C SER A 315 -6.64 2.03 14.41
N ALA A 316 -7.37 1.42 15.36
CA ALA A 316 -7.05 0.11 15.92
C ALA A 316 -7.32 -1.05 14.94
N GLY A 317 -8.02 -0.82 13.83
CA GLY A 317 -8.41 -1.85 12.86
C GLY A 317 -9.74 -2.55 13.19
N THR A 318 -10.50 -2.01 14.14
CA THR A 318 -11.83 -2.52 14.50
C THR A 318 -12.89 -1.92 13.57
N ALA A 319 -13.82 -2.75 13.10
CA ALA A 319 -14.92 -2.31 12.25
C ALA A 319 -15.84 -1.31 12.94
N VAL A 320 -16.15 -0.22 12.23
CA VAL A 320 -17.14 0.78 12.61
C VAL A 320 -18.46 0.44 11.92
N GLY A 321 -19.32 -0.26 12.65
CA GLY A 321 -20.56 -0.83 12.12
C GLY A 321 -20.35 -2.10 11.29
N ALA A 322 -21.42 -2.57 10.65
CA ALA A 322 -21.39 -3.83 9.87
C ALA A 322 -20.73 -3.65 8.50
N SER A 323 -20.03 -4.68 8.02
CA SER A 323 -19.58 -4.74 6.61
C SER A 323 -20.77 -4.73 5.65
N GLN A 324 -20.58 -4.17 4.45
CA GLN A 324 -21.63 -4.02 3.44
C GLN A 324 -21.24 -4.71 2.16
N ASN A 325 -22.07 -5.64 1.70
CA ASN A 325 -21.85 -6.35 0.45
C ASN A 325 -22.33 -5.53 -0.74
N ASN A 326 -21.76 -5.79 -1.91
CA ASN A 326 -22.21 -5.19 -3.16
C ASN A 326 -23.63 -5.62 -3.53
N SER A 327 -24.41 -4.66 -4.00
CA SER A 327 -25.66 -4.88 -4.73
C SER A 327 -25.40 -4.61 -6.21
N GLY A 328 -25.29 -5.69 -6.99
CA GLY A 328 -24.81 -5.61 -8.37
C GLY A 328 -23.41 -5.00 -8.43
N ALA A 329 -23.24 -3.93 -9.22
CA ALA A 329 -21.95 -3.27 -9.42
C ALA A 329 -21.64 -2.15 -8.41
N THR A 330 -22.38 -2.08 -7.29
CA THR A 330 -22.27 -0.94 -6.35
C THR A 330 -22.25 -1.36 -4.88
N ILE A 331 -21.58 -0.57 -4.04
CA ILE A 331 -21.70 -0.58 -2.58
C ILE A 331 -21.99 0.86 -2.14
N SER A 332 -22.97 1.06 -1.24
CA SER A 332 -23.20 2.36 -0.62
C SER A 332 -23.64 2.21 0.83
N PHE A 333 -23.00 2.94 1.73
CA PHE A 333 -23.36 2.99 3.14
C PHE A 333 -22.86 4.25 3.83
N THR A 334 -23.47 4.58 4.97
CA THR A 334 -23.14 5.77 5.76
C THR A 334 -22.65 5.39 7.15
N ARG A 335 -21.64 6.08 7.67
CA ARG A 335 -21.17 5.98 9.06
C ARG A 335 -21.01 7.36 9.67
N THR A 336 -21.45 7.52 10.92
CA THR A 336 -21.10 8.68 11.74
C THR A 336 -19.72 8.46 12.32
N LEU A 337 -18.78 9.35 12.02
CA LEU A 337 -17.38 9.27 12.43
C LEU A 337 -17.03 10.50 13.25
N ALA A 338 -16.36 10.28 14.39
CA ALA A 338 -15.74 11.34 15.16
C ALA A 338 -14.37 11.72 14.53
N PRO A 339 -13.75 12.85 14.94
CA PRO A 339 -12.40 13.19 14.51
C PRO A 339 -11.41 12.05 14.78
N GLY A 340 -10.64 11.66 13.77
CA GLY A 340 -9.68 10.58 13.89
C GLY A 340 -9.22 9.99 12.56
N ASP A 341 -8.30 9.03 12.67
CA ASP A 341 -7.78 8.23 11.55
C ASP A 341 -8.62 6.96 11.37
N TYR A 342 -8.98 6.70 10.12
CA TYR A 342 -9.79 5.57 9.70
C TYR A 342 -9.19 4.89 8.46
N TYR A 343 -9.69 3.69 8.19
CA TYR A 343 -9.38 2.94 6.99
C TYR A 343 -10.65 2.51 6.29
N LEU A 344 -10.70 2.66 4.97
CA LEU A 344 -11.63 1.92 4.13
C LEU A 344 -10.95 0.61 3.75
N LYS A 345 -11.60 -0.51 4.11
CA LYS A 345 -11.23 -1.85 3.68
C LYS A 345 -12.25 -2.32 2.64
N LEU A 346 -11.78 -2.62 1.44
CA LEU A 346 -12.56 -3.32 0.41
C LEU A 346 -12.04 -4.75 0.29
N THR A 347 -12.94 -5.72 0.24
CA THR A 347 -12.56 -7.14 0.14
C THR A 347 -13.33 -7.82 -0.97
N SER A 348 -12.61 -8.28 -1.99
CA SER A 348 -13.13 -9.05 -3.11
C SER A 348 -12.98 -10.55 -2.82
N THR A 349 -14.09 -11.28 -2.74
CA THR A 349 -14.07 -12.73 -2.49
C THR A 349 -14.04 -13.47 -3.83
N ASN A 350 -12.93 -14.14 -4.15
CA ASN A 350 -12.68 -14.83 -5.43
C ASN A 350 -12.50 -13.90 -6.66
N PRO A 351 -11.52 -12.99 -6.60
CA PRO A 351 -11.08 -12.23 -7.79
C PRO A 351 -10.65 -13.15 -8.95
N THR A 352 -10.89 -12.71 -10.18
CA THR A 352 -10.47 -13.39 -11.41
C THR A 352 -9.34 -12.63 -12.10
N ASN A 353 -8.70 -13.29 -13.08
CA ASN A 353 -7.61 -12.69 -13.85
C ASN A 353 -8.03 -11.59 -14.84
N THR A 354 -9.32 -11.25 -14.92
CA THR A 354 -9.82 -10.17 -15.78
C THR A 354 -10.36 -8.98 -15.01
N ASN A 355 -10.58 -9.09 -13.68
CA ASN A 355 -11.22 -8.03 -12.91
C ASN A 355 -10.45 -6.71 -12.95
N TYR A 356 -9.11 -6.75 -12.98
CA TYR A 356 -8.27 -5.55 -13.07
C TYR A 356 -8.54 -4.67 -14.31
N THR A 357 -9.12 -5.24 -15.38
CA THR A 357 -9.44 -4.49 -16.61
C THR A 357 -10.66 -3.58 -16.46
N THR A 358 -11.46 -3.77 -15.41
CA THR A 358 -12.61 -2.93 -15.08
C THR A 358 -12.45 -2.44 -13.64
N PRO A 359 -11.60 -1.42 -13.42
CA PRO A 359 -11.32 -0.92 -12.08
C PRO A 359 -12.58 -0.30 -11.46
N TYR A 360 -12.75 -0.51 -10.16
CA TYR A 360 -13.84 0.11 -9.41
C TYR A 360 -13.50 1.57 -9.13
N GLN A 361 -14.54 2.39 -9.00
CA GLN A 361 -14.42 3.77 -8.57
C GLN A 361 -14.99 3.91 -7.17
N PHE A 362 -14.35 4.70 -6.32
CA PHE A 362 -14.87 4.93 -4.97
C PHE A 362 -14.66 6.36 -4.49
N ASN A 363 -15.52 6.77 -3.57
CA ASN A 363 -15.35 8.00 -2.81
C ASN A 363 -15.89 7.86 -1.38
N ILE A 364 -15.41 8.75 -0.51
CA ILE A 364 -15.92 8.93 0.85
C ILE A 364 -16.36 10.38 0.96
N THR A 365 -17.66 10.62 0.79
CA THR A 365 -18.24 11.96 0.89
C THR A 365 -18.55 12.25 2.35
N THR A 366 -18.07 13.36 2.88
CA THR A 366 -18.26 13.72 4.29
C THR A 366 -19.09 14.99 4.40
N THR A 367 -20.15 14.96 5.20
CA THR A 367 -20.90 16.14 5.62
C THR A 367 -20.81 16.27 7.13
N LEU A 368 -20.78 17.50 7.65
CA LEU A 368 -20.81 17.75 9.10
C LEU A 368 -22.01 17.04 9.74
N SER A 369 -21.77 16.34 10.84
CA SER A 369 -22.81 15.72 11.66
C SER A 369 -22.73 16.23 13.08
N THR A 370 -23.87 16.20 13.77
CA THR A 370 -23.88 16.24 15.22
C THR A 370 -23.63 14.83 15.74
N ASP A 371 -23.05 14.69 16.93
CA ASP A 371 -22.94 13.39 17.59
C ASP A 371 -24.32 12.74 17.63
N ASP A 372 -24.51 11.68 16.84
CA ASP A 372 -25.75 10.94 16.81
C ASP A 372 -25.70 9.98 18.02
N THR A 373 -25.83 10.54 19.22
CA THR A 373 -26.15 9.75 20.41
C THR A 373 -27.60 9.30 20.25
N SER A 374 -27.80 8.28 19.43
CA SER A 374 -29.09 7.63 19.27
C SER A 374 -29.46 7.00 20.62
N PHE A 375 -30.32 7.67 21.38
CA PHE A 375 -31.18 6.96 22.32
C PHE A 375 -31.95 5.93 21.49
N GLU A 376 -32.05 4.68 21.98
CA GLU A 376 -33.09 3.79 21.47
C GLU A 376 -34.42 4.55 21.45
N SER A 377 -35.25 4.29 20.44
CA SER A 377 -36.49 5.02 20.19
C SER A 377 -37.45 4.91 21.37
N PHE A 378 -37.35 5.83 22.33
CA PHE A 378 -38.26 5.95 23.46
C PHE A 378 -39.47 6.80 23.07
N VAL A 379 -40.60 6.59 23.75
CA VAL A 379 -41.88 7.23 23.43
C VAL A 379 -42.25 8.17 24.57
N PHE A 380 -42.72 9.37 24.23
CA PHE A 380 -43.26 10.29 25.22
C PHE A 380 -44.63 10.80 24.79
N TYR A 381 -45.59 10.81 25.71
CA TYR A 381 -46.98 11.12 25.43
C TYR A 381 -47.75 11.50 26.71
N PRO A 382 -48.90 12.18 26.60
CA PRO A 382 -49.33 12.90 25.41
C PRO A 382 -48.42 14.13 25.15
N ASN A 383 -48.33 14.57 23.91
CA ASN A 383 -47.72 15.85 23.54
C ASN A 383 -48.54 16.45 22.39
N PRO A 384 -49.36 17.48 22.63
CA PRO A 384 -49.43 18.33 23.83
C PRO A 384 -49.86 17.61 25.13
N VAL A 385 -49.42 18.12 26.27
CA VAL A 385 -49.68 17.55 27.61
C VAL A 385 -50.50 18.52 28.46
N GLU A 386 -51.54 18.01 29.13
CA GLU A 386 -52.25 18.75 30.18
C GLU A 386 -51.47 18.67 31.49
N ASP A 387 -51.50 17.55 32.22
CA ASP A 387 -50.85 17.49 33.54
C ASP A 387 -49.64 16.56 33.59
N ILE A 388 -49.75 15.35 33.05
CA ILE A 388 -48.74 14.30 33.23
C ILE A 388 -48.19 13.85 31.88
N LEU A 389 -46.87 13.94 31.73
CA LEU A 389 -46.12 13.40 30.60
C LEU A 389 -45.55 12.03 30.96
N TYR A 390 -45.86 11.03 30.15
CA TYR A 390 -45.31 9.68 30.24
C TYR A 390 -44.05 9.57 29.37
N LEU A 391 -43.04 8.90 29.88
CA LEU A 391 -41.74 8.65 29.26
C LEU A 391 -41.45 7.14 29.32
N ASP A 392 -41.72 6.44 28.22
CA ASP A 392 -41.64 4.98 28.14
C ASP A 392 -40.48 4.51 27.26
N ASN A 393 -39.98 3.31 27.56
CA ASN A 393 -38.82 2.67 26.94
C ASN A 393 -37.51 3.43 27.14
N ILE A 394 -37.34 4.06 28.31
CA ILE A 394 -36.12 4.76 28.67
C ILE A 394 -35.84 4.67 30.17
N ALA A 395 -34.67 4.15 30.54
CA ALA A 395 -34.16 4.21 31.91
C ALA A 395 -33.59 5.61 32.17
N LEU A 396 -34.17 6.32 33.14
CA LEU A 396 -33.79 7.68 33.49
C LEU A 396 -33.28 7.73 34.92
N SER A 397 -32.28 8.58 35.13
CA SER A 397 -31.82 9.00 36.45
C SER A 397 -32.40 10.37 36.81
N LYS A 398 -32.62 11.23 35.80
CA LYS A 398 -33.02 12.62 36.00
C LYS A 398 -33.70 13.23 34.76
N ALA A 399 -34.62 14.17 34.97
CA ALA A 399 -35.13 15.10 33.97
C ALA A 399 -35.02 16.53 34.49
N SER A 400 -34.55 17.45 33.65
CA SER A 400 -34.42 18.88 33.94
C SER A 400 -35.30 19.66 32.97
N ILE A 401 -36.24 20.46 33.47
CA ILE A 401 -37.20 21.22 32.67
C ILE A 401 -36.72 22.65 32.51
N TYR A 402 -36.65 23.14 31.27
CA TYR A 402 -36.19 24.48 30.94
C TYR A 402 -37.26 25.27 30.17
N SER A 403 -37.26 26.59 30.38
CA SER A 403 -38.00 27.52 29.52
C SER A 403 -37.36 27.62 28.13
N THR A 404 -38.07 28.21 27.16
CA THR A 404 -37.52 28.51 25.82
C THR A 404 -36.32 29.47 25.86
N LEU A 405 -36.16 30.23 26.95
CA LEU A 405 -35.02 31.12 27.18
C LEU A 405 -33.85 30.43 27.89
N GLY A 406 -33.94 29.12 28.16
CA GLY A 406 -32.88 28.33 28.79
C GLY A 406 -32.81 28.45 30.32
N GLN A 407 -33.83 29.02 30.97
CA GLN A 407 -33.91 29.07 32.43
C GLN A 407 -34.37 27.70 32.96
N LEU A 408 -33.64 27.13 33.92
CA LEU A 408 -34.05 25.91 34.63
C LEU A 408 -35.28 26.22 35.50
N ILE A 409 -36.36 25.48 35.29
CA ILE A 409 -37.64 25.64 35.99
C ILE A 409 -37.78 24.60 37.09
N ASP A 410 -37.51 23.33 36.77
CA ASP A 410 -37.66 22.23 37.72
C ASP A 410 -36.73 21.05 37.37
N THR A 411 -36.50 20.16 38.34
CA THR A 411 -35.69 18.95 38.19
C THR A 411 -36.33 17.77 38.92
N LYS A 412 -36.46 16.66 38.22
CA LYS A 412 -37.00 15.40 38.74
C LYS A 412 -35.94 14.30 38.69
N SER A 413 -35.81 13.52 39.76
CA SER A 413 -34.99 12.32 39.79
C SER A 413 -35.85 11.06 39.66
N PHE A 414 -35.28 10.00 39.09
CA PHE A 414 -35.93 8.73 38.82
C PHE A 414 -35.06 7.57 39.33
N GLU A 415 -35.69 6.44 39.63
CA GLU A 415 -35.03 5.23 40.14
C GLU A 415 -34.58 4.28 39.00
N ASN A 416 -34.16 4.81 37.85
CA ASN A 416 -33.73 4.03 36.67
C ASN A 416 -34.79 3.03 36.15
N ALA A 417 -36.08 3.33 36.31
CA ALA A 417 -37.18 2.57 35.71
C ALA A 417 -37.31 2.88 34.22
N THR A 418 -37.81 1.94 33.41
CA THR A 418 -37.98 2.09 31.95
C THR A 418 -39.30 2.77 31.54
N SER A 419 -40.19 2.99 32.50
CA SER A 419 -41.44 3.76 32.35
C SER A 419 -41.49 4.78 33.48
N ASN A 420 -41.56 6.05 33.12
CA ASN A 420 -41.46 7.18 34.05
C ASN A 420 -42.58 8.18 33.77
N THR A 421 -42.95 8.95 34.79
CA THR A 421 -43.91 10.05 34.65
C THR A 421 -43.32 11.36 35.14
N LEU A 422 -43.68 12.44 34.46
CA LEU A 422 -43.30 13.79 34.81
C LEU A 422 -44.57 14.64 34.97
N ASP A 423 -44.77 15.16 36.17
CA ASP A 423 -45.88 16.05 36.49
C ASP A 423 -45.52 17.49 36.08
N LEU A 424 -46.29 18.04 35.16
CA LEU A 424 -46.14 19.36 34.58
C LEU A 424 -47.35 20.26 34.92
N SER A 425 -48.24 19.83 35.82
CA SER A 425 -49.46 20.55 36.21
C SER A 425 -49.20 21.96 36.77
N SER A 426 -48.01 22.17 37.35
CA SER A 426 -47.60 23.46 37.91
C SER A 426 -47.07 24.46 36.87
N LEU A 427 -46.90 24.03 35.62
CA LEU A 427 -46.39 24.87 34.54
C LEU A 427 -47.53 25.56 33.79
N GLU A 428 -47.31 26.82 33.42
CA GLU A 428 -48.20 27.57 32.54
C GLU A 428 -48.17 27.00 31.12
N SER A 429 -49.26 27.20 30.36
CA SER A 429 -49.36 26.81 28.95
C SER A 429 -48.18 27.39 28.14
N GLY A 430 -47.48 26.54 27.38
CA GLY A 430 -46.27 26.98 26.69
C GLY A 430 -45.39 25.85 26.16
N ILE A 431 -44.25 26.23 25.59
CA ILE A 431 -43.25 25.29 25.08
C ILE A 431 -42.13 25.15 26.12
N TYR A 432 -41.75 23.92 26.42
CA TYR A 432 -40.66 23.60 27.33
C TYR A 432 -39.64 22.67 26.68
N LEU A 433 -38.38 22.83 27.05
CA LEU A 433 -37.31 21.90 26.71
C LEU A 433 -37.02 21.03 27.92
N ILE A 434 -37.14 19.72 27.77
CA ILE A 434 -36.90 18.77 28.85
C ILE A 434 -35.66 17.98 28.52
N VAL A 435 -34.66 18.08 29.38
CA VAL A 435 -33.39 17.40 29.26
C VAL A 435 -33.43 16.16 30.14
N LEU A 436 -33.43 15.00 29.49
CA LEU A 436 -33.46 13.67 30.08
C LEU A 436 -32.05 13.14 30.23
N GLU A 437 -31.70 12.61 31.39
CA GLU A 437 -30.36 12.14 31.74
C GLU A 437 -30.42 10.71 32.31
N ASN A 438 -29.53 9.84 31.86
CA ASN A 438 -29.18 8.58 32.52
C ASN A 438 -27.71 8.62 32.96
N ASP A 439 -27.19 7.54 33.56
CA ASP A 439 -25.84 7.48 34.13
C ASP A 439 -24.70 7.75 33.12
N SER A 440 -24.98 7.78 31.80
CA SER A 440 -23.98 7.92 30.75
C SER A 440 -24.36 8.85 29.58
N GLN A 441 -25.61 9.31 29.49
CA GLN A 441 -26.14 9.98 28.30
C GLN A 441 -27.18 11.06 28.67
N GLN A 442 -27.35 12.05 27.77
CA GLN A 442 -28.33 13.12 27.89
C GLN A 442 -29.07 13.34 26.56
N LYS A 443 -30.40 13.56 26.60
CA LYS A 443 -31.24 13.92 25.45
C LYS A 443 -32.17 15.06 25.77
N THR A 444 -32.39 15.95 24.81
CA THR A 444 -33.38 17.01 24.95
C THR A 444 -34.62 16.68 24.11
N ILE A 445 -35.80 16.78 24.72
CA ILE A 445 -37.09 16.74 24.03
C ILE A 445 -37.82 18.07 24.16
N LYS A 446 -38.68 18.37 23.18
CA LYS A 446 -39.57 19.54 23.19
C LYS A 446 -40.99 19.10 23.52
N VAL A 447 -41.58 19.72 24.54
CA VAL A 447 -42.92 19.41 25.04
C VAL A 447 -43.79 20.66 24.98
N ILE A 448 -45.05 20.49 24.59
CA ILE A 448 -46.08 21.54 24.53
C ILE A 448 -47.04 21.32 25.69
N LYS A 449 -47.09 22.24 26.65
CA LYS A 449 -48.04 22.26 27.78
C LYS A 449 -49.28 23.06 27.37
N GLU A 450 -50.46 22.47 27.57
CA GLU A 450 -51.76 23.14 27.35
C GLU A 450 -52.25 23.94 28.53
#